data_AF-X0YAZ2-F1
#
_entry.id   AF-X0YAZ2-F1
#
_cell.length_a   1.000
_cell.length_b   1.000
_cell.length_c   1.000
_cell.angle_alpha   90.00
_cell.angle_beta   90.00
_cell.angle_gamma   90.00
#
_symmetry.space_group_name_H-M   'P 1'
#
loop_
_entity.id
_entity.type
_entity.pdbx_description
1 polymer ?
#
loop_
_entity_poly.entity_id
_entity_poly.type
_entity_poly.pdbx_seq_one_letter_code
_entity_poly.pdbx_strand_id
1 'polypeptide(L)'
;MSKSMSTVEKRASLLIKYRKLKVKKKEKEGDKTTYFLSRGDSNPIFLCIVGQRTVGIAYVRELRDLVEEKGADKGVIIADVKYTYSAKANAPKLGVELIPHTLPTFDIFKHKLVSPTEILTEEERERIIKFYHAEPFQFPRIKASDPVS
;
A
#
# COMPACT_ATOMS: atom_id res chain seq x y z
N MET A 1 22.50 13.76 -15.64
CA MET A 1 22.54 12.45 -14.96
C MET A 1 21.24 12.26 -14.19
N SER A 2 20.38 11.34 -14.62
CA SER A 2 19.04 11.14 -14.04
C SER A 2 19.15 10.72 -12.57
N LYS A 3 18.55 11.50 -11.66
CA LYS A 3 18.44 11.17 -10.22
C LYS A 3 17.93 9.72 -10.09
N SER A 4 18.78 8.80 -9.64
CA SER A 4 18.37 7.42 -9.40
C SER A 4 17.28 7.41 -8.33
N MET A 5 16.05 7.06 -8.69
CA MET A 5 14.96 6.88 -7.72
C MET A 5 15.38 5.87 -6.65
N SER A 6 15.08 6.19 -5.39
CA SER A 6 15.32 5.26 -4.29
C SER A 6 14.43 4.02 -4.44
N THR A 7 14.83 2.90 -3.81
CA THR A 7 14.03 1.66 -3.77
C THR A 7 12.61 1.92 -3.23
N VAL A 8 12.51 2.75 -2.20
CA VAL A 8 11.25 3.19 -1.59
C VAL A 8 10.39 3.98 -2.58
N GLU A 9 10.99 4.91 -3.33
CA GLU A 9 10.26 5.67 -4.36
C GLU A 9 9.80 4.77 -5.52
N LYS A 10 10.60 3.77 -5.92
CA LYS A 10 10.18 2.78 -6.92
C LYS A 10 8.98 1.98 -6.43
N ARG A 11 9.01 1.49 -5.19
CA ARG A 11 7.87 0.79 -4.57
C ARG A 11 6.63 1.68 -4.50
N ALA A 12 6.79 2.96 -4.12
CA ALA A 12 5.69 3.93 -4.12
C ALA A 12 5.10 4.12 -5.53
N SER A 13 5.93 4.26 -6.56
CA SER A 13 5.47 4.43 -7.95
C SER A 13 4.65 3.23 -8.45
N LEU A 14 5.05 2.01 -8.07
CA LEU A 14 4.29 0.80 -8.40
C LEU A 14 2.95 0.74 -7.68
N LEU A 15 2.91 1.07 -6.40
CA LEU A 15 1.66 1.11 -5.64
C LEU A 15 0.70 2.16 -6.19
N ILE A 16 1.21 3.34 -6.56
CA ILE A 16 0.42 4.40 -7.22
C ILE A 16 -0.17 3.88 -8.53
N LYS A 17 0.65 3.19 -9.34
CA LYS A 17 0.21 2.57 -10.60
C LYS A 17 -0.88 1.51 -10.38
N TYR A 18 -0.65 0.55 -9.48
CA TYR A 18 -1.60 -0.54 -9.22
C TYR A 18 -2.91 -0.04 -8.62
N ARG A 19 -2.85 0.93 -7.72
CA ARG A 19 -4.05 1.52 -7.09
C ARG A 19 -4.73 2.57 -7.98
N LYS A 20 -4.20 2.82 -9.18
CA LYS A 20 -4.70 3.81 -10.16
C LYS A 20 -4.84 5.22 -9.55
N LEU A 21 -3.84 5.62 -8.76
CA LEU A 21 -3.82 6.91 -8.07
C LEU A 21 -3.14 7.99 -8.94
N LYS A 22 -3.62 9.23 -8.86
CA LYS A 22 -2.99 10.41 -9.49
C LYS A 22 -2.18 11.19 -8.45
N VAL A 23 -0.97 11.62 -8.80
CA VAL A 23 -0.12 12.45 -7.95
C VAL A 23 -0.55 13.92 -8.07
N LYS A 24 -1.00 14.52 -6.98
CA LYS A 24 -1.33 15.96 -6.91
C LYS A 24 -0.11 16.79 -6.52
N LYS A 25 0.60 16.37 -5.47
CA LYS A 25 1.73 17.10 -4.92
C LYS A 25 2.78 16.12 -4.39
N LYS A 26 4.06 16.49 -4.53
CA LYS A 26 5.19 15.79 -3.95
C LYS A 26 5.99 16.79 -3.12
N GLU A 27 6.18 16.46 -1.85
CA GLU A 27 7.03 17.23 -0.93
C GLU A 27 8.19 16.35 -0.49
N LYS A 28 9.39 16.92 -0.42
CA LYS A 28 10.59 16.22 0.02
C LYS A 28 11.24 17.02 1.12
N GLU A 29 11.34 16.41 2.29
CA GLU A 29 11.92 17.00 3.48
C GLU A 29 12.96 16.03 4.04
N GLY A 30 14.24 16.32 3.80
CA GLY A 30 15.35 15.48 4.23
C GLY A 30 15.22 14.02 3.77
N ASP A 31 14.98 13.13 4.73
CA ASP A 31 14.85 11.68 4.61
C ASP A 31 13.41 11.21 4.33
N LYS A 32 12.44 12.12 4.37
CA LYS A 32 11.02 11.89 4.12
C LYS A 32 10.62 12.42 2.74
N THR A 33 9.72 11.69 2.09
CA THR A 33 9.09 12.14 0.85
C THR A 33 7.61 11.84 0.92
N THR A 34 6.80 12.90 0.89
CA THR A 34 5.35 12.84 1.02
C THR A 34 4.71 13.00 -0.35
N TYR A 35 3.85 12.05 -0.72
CA TYR A 35 3.03 12.13 -1.92
C TYR A 35 1.58 12.34 -1.52
N PHE A 36 0.99 13.42 -2.02
CA PHE A 36 -0.43 13.67 -1.93
C PHE A 36 -1.08 13.10 -3.19
N LEU A 37 -1.94 12.10 -3.02
CA LEU A 37 -2.53 11.34 -4.10
C LEU A 37 -4.05 11.58 -4.16
N SER A 38 -4.64 11.28 -5.30
CA SER A 38 -6.09 11.34 -5.47
C SER A 38 -6.61 10.29 -6.45
N ARG A 39 -7.81 9.77 -6.17
CA ARG A 39 -8.59 8.90 -7.06
C ARG A 39 -10.07 9.09 -6.77
N GLY A 40 -10.76 9.80 -7.67
CA GLY A 40 -12.16 10.19 -7.45
C GLY A 40 -12.26 11.01 -6.16
N ASP A 41 -13.15 10.56 -5.27
CA ASP A 41 -13.35 11.17 -3.96
C ASP A 41 -12.26 10.81 -2.94
N SER A 42 -11.42 9.81 -3.24
CA SER A 42 -10.39 9.39 -2.29
C SER A 42 -9.08 10.16 -2.44
N ASN A 43 -8.47 10.61 -1.34
CA ASN A 43 -7.27 11.45 -1.30
C ASN A 43 -6.16 10.91 -0.35
N PRO A 44 -5.58 9.71 -0.61
CA PRO A 44 -4.58 9.13 0.29
C PRO A 44 -3.25 9.89 0.29
N ILE A 45 -2.54 9.84 1.43
CA ILE A 45 -1.20 10.40 1.60
C ILE A 45 -0.19 9.28 1.77
N PHE A 46 0.85 9.23 0.94
CA PHE A 46 1.95 8.27 1.08
C PHE A 46 3.17 8.97 1.66
N LEU A 47 3.69 8.44 2.78
CA LEU A 47 4.93 8.86 3.40
C LEU A 47 6.03 7.83 3.10
N CYS A 48 7.02 8.24 2.32
CA CYS A 48 8.20 7.45 2.01
C CYS A 48 9.33 7.83 2.96
N ILE A 49 9.88 6.85 3.68
CA ILE A 49 10.98 7.06 4.63
C ILE A 49 12.23 6.34 4.11
N VAL A 50 13.32 7.07 3.94
CA VAL A 50 14.60 6.56 3.40
C VAL A 50 15.71 6.77 4.43
N GLY A 51 16.69 5.88 4.52
CA GLY A 51 17.89 6.09 5.36
C GLY A 51 17.71 5.85 6.86
N GLN A 52 16.49 5.59 7.33
CA GLN A 52 16.22 5.18 8.70
C GLN A 52 16.51 3.68 8.92
N ARG A 53 17.02 3.30 10.11
CA ARG A 53 17.25 1.88 10.46
C ARG A 53 15.97 1.12 10.79
N THR A 54 15.01 1.81 11.41
CA THR A 54 13.74 1.24 11.86
C THR A 54 12.67 2.33 11.84
N VAL A 55 11.44 1.99 11.45
CA VAL A 55 10.30 2.93 11.52
C VAL A 55 9.54 2.74 12.83
N GLY A 56 9.56 3.77 13.67
CA GLY A 56 8.87 3.82 14.96
C GLY A 56 7.43 4.35 14.91
N ILE A 57 6.79 4.36 16.08
CA ILE A 57 5.42 4.87 16.28
C ILE A 57 5.30 6.37 15.99
N ALA A 58 6.38 7.14 16.16
CA ALA A 58 6.39 8.58 15.92
C ALA A 58 5.97 8.93 14.49
N TYR A 59 6.52 8.21 13.48
CA TYR A 59 6.15 8.39 12.08
C TYR A 59 4.68 8.05 11.78
N VAL A 60 4.12 7.09 12.51
CA VAL A 60 2.69 6.72 12.36
C VAL A 60 1.80 7.84 12.88
N ARG A 61 2.14 8.42 14.04
CA ARG A 61 1.40 9.54 14.62
C ARG A 61 1.53 10.81 13.77
N GLU A 62 2.74 11.11 13.31
CA GLU A 62 3.00 12.24 12.41
C GLU A 62 2.19 12.13 11.12
N LEU A 63 2.14 10.93 10.51
CA LEU A 63 1.32 10.74 9.32
C LEU A 63 -0.17 10.87 9.61
N ARG A 64 -0.65 10.37 10.76
CA ARG A 64 -2.05 10.56 11.17
C ARG A 64 -2.36 12.06 11.30
N ASP A 65 -1.51 12.82 11.99
CA ASP A 65 -1.73 14.26 12.19
C ASP A 65 -1.78 15.00 10.86
N LEU A 66 -0.90 14.63 9.92
CA LEU A 66 -0.89 15.18 8.56
C LEU A 66 -2.16 14.79 7.78
N VAL A 67 -2.66 13.56 7.95
CA VAL A 67 -3.90 13.08 7.32
C VAL A 67 -5.09 13.87 7.86
N GLU A 68 -5.17 14.10 9.17
CA GLU A 68 -6.22 14.91 9.79
C GLU A 68 -6.14 16.39 9.34
N GLU A 69 -4.94 17.00 9.36
CA GLU A 69 -4.74 18.39 8.96
C GLU A 69 -5.14 18.65 7.50
N LYS A 70 -4.86 17.70 6.62
CA LYS A 70 -5.16 17.82 5.18
C LYS A 70 -6.53 17.25 4.79
N GLY A 71 -7.30 16.72 5.74
CA GLY A 71 -8.58 16.07 5.48
C GLY A 71 -8.46 14.89 4.50
N ALA A 72 -7.40 14.10 4.63
CA ALA A 72 -7.15 12.93 3.81
C ALA A 72 -7.86 11.68 4.38
N ASP A 73 -8.23 10.73 3.52
CA ASP A 73 -8.94 9.53 3.99
C ASP A 73 -8.01 8.50 4.63
N LYS A 74 -6.77 8.41 4.13
CA LYS A 74 -5.87 7.30 4.48
C LYS A 74 -4.40 7.69 4.39
N GLY A 75 -3.63 7.29 5.42
CA GLY A 75 -2.17 7.38 5.43
C GLY A 75 -1.53 6.05 5.05
N VAL A 76 -0.48 6.07 4.24
CA VAL A 76 0.32 4.88 3.91
C VAL A 76 1.81 5.18 4.15
N ILE A 77 2.49 4.34 4.93
CA ILE A 77 3.94 4.45 5.13
C ILE A 77 4.66 3.41 4.28
N ILE A 78 5.66 3.86 3.54
CA ILE A 78 6.53 3.02 2.71
C ILE A 78 7.96 3.20 3.20
N ALA A 79 8.58 2.10 3.61
CA ALA A 79 9.97 2.09 4.04
C ALA A 79 10.68 0.83 3.53
N ASP A 80 12.02 0.86 3.51
CA ASP A 80 12.84 -0.31 3.17
C ASP A 80 13.32 -1.09 4.39
N VAL A 81 12.90 -0.66 5.58
CA VAL A 81 13.30 -1.25 6.86
C VAL A 81 12.12 -1.79 7.64
N LYS A 82 12.42 -2.52 8.71
CA LYS A 82 11.42 -3.10 9.59
C LYS A 82 10.67 -2.00 10.36
N TYR A 83 9.38 -2.23 10.55
CA TYR A 83 8.56 -1.47 11.49
C TYR A 83 8.72 -2.03 12.90
N THR A 84 8.80 -1.15 13.90
CA THR A 84 8.76 -1.59 15.31
C THR A 84 7.44 -2.28 15.64
N TYR A 85 7.45 -3.11 16.69
CA TYR A 85 6.23 -3.77 17.17
C TYR A 85 5.12 -2.75 17.51
N SER A 86 5.49 -1.65 18.17
CA SER A 86 4.54 -0.57 18.49
C SER A 86 3.95 0.07 17.25
N ALA A 87 4.75 0.34 16.20
CA ALA A 87 4.24 0.88 14.94
C ALA A 87 3.23 -0.10 14.30
N LYS A 88 3.55 -1.39 14.24
CA LYS A 88 2.66 -2.42 13.68
C LYS A 88 1.34 -2.55 14.44
N ALA A 89 1.39 -2.52 15.76
CA ALA A 89 0.20 -2.71 16.61
C ALA A 89 -0.76 -1.49 16.58
N ASN A 90 -0.23 -0.29 16.35
CA ASN A 90 -1.02 0.94 16.41
C ASN A 90 -1.40 1.52 15.04
N ALA A 91 -0.63 1.27 13.98
CA ALA A 91 -0.93 1.76 12.64
C ALA A 91 -2.38 1.46 12.18
N PRO A 92 -2.90 0.22 12.27
CA PRO A 92 -4.29 -0.05 11.87
C PRO A 92 -5.32 0.69 12.73
N LYS A 93 -5.03 0.90 14.03
CA LYS A 93 -5.91 1.65 14.95
C LYS A 93 -5.98 3.14 14.62
N LEU A 94 -4.92 3.67 14.02
CA LEU A 94 -4.77 5.08 13.65
C LEU A 94 -5.08 5.32 12.17
N GLY A 95 -5.67 4.35 11.45
CA GLY A 95 -6.01 4.49 10.04
C GLY A 95 -4.81 4.54 9.10
N VAL A 96 -3.63 4.11 9.56
CA VAL A 96 -2.38 4.12 8.78
C VAL A 96 -2.04 2.71 8.29
N GLU A 97 -1.75 2.60 7.01
CA GLU A 97 -1.30 1.37 6.37
C GLU A 97 0.23 1.31 6.33
N LEU A 98 0.83 0.17 6.69
CA LEU A 98 2.27 -0.05 6.62
C LEU A 98 2.60 -1.01 5.49
N ILE A 99 3.37 -0.56 4.49
CA ILE A 99 3.77 -1.40 3.38
C ILE A 99 5.00 -2.23 3.77
N PRO A 100 4.93 -3.58 3.70
CA PRO A 100 6.06 -4.42 4.03
C PRO A 100 7.30 -4.10 3.16
N HIS A 101 8.48 -4.02 3.78
CA HIS A 101 9.77 -3.90 3.09
C HIS A 101 10.06 -5.08 2.14
N THR A 102 9.42 -6.24 2.35
CA THR A 102 9.52 -7.42 1.49
C THR A 102 8.79 -7.26 0.17
N LEU A 103 7.93 -6.24 0.02
CA LEU A 103 7.21 -6.02 -1.22
C LEU A 103 8.23 -5.67 -2.34
N PRO A 104 8.18 -6.34 -3.49
CA PRO A 104 9.15 -6.13 -4.56
C PRO A 104 9.06 -4.70 -5.12
N THR A 105 10.20 -4.21 -5.60
CA THR A 105 10.33 -2.89 -6.25
C THR A 105 10.15 -2.97 -7.77
N PHE A 106 9.66 -4.11 -8.28
CA PHE A 106 9.39 -4.34 -9.70
C PHE A 106 7.97 -4.86 -9.90
N ASP A 107 7.52 -4.82 -11.14
CA ASP A 107 6.15 -5.18 -11.50
C ASP A 107 5.97 -6.71 -11.53
N ILE A 108 5.48 -7.30 -10.43
CA ILE A 108 5.28 -8.76 -10.32
C ILE A 108 4.22 -9.28 -11.29
N PHE A 109 3.23 -8.47 -11.67
CA PHE A 109 2.15 -8.89 -12.56
C PHE A 109 2.62 -9.06 -14.02
N LYS A 110 3.79 -8.51 -14.36
CA LYS A 110 4.43 -8.76 -15.66
C LYS A 110 5.26 -10.03 -15.70
N HIS A 111 5.46 -10.69 -14.57
CA HIS A 111 6.28 -11.88 -14.51
C HIS A 111 5.57 -13.06 -15.18
N LYS A 112 6.28 -13.85 -16.00
CA LYS A 112 5.73 -14.99 -16.77
C LYS A 112 4.98 -16.01 -15.91
N LEU A 113 5.34 -16.12 -14.64
CA LEU A 113 4.76 -17.09 -13.70
C LEU A 113 3.57 -16.54 -12.89
N VAL A 114 3.24 -15.26 -13.03
CA VAL A 114 2.09 -14.66 -12.34
C VAL A 114 0.91 -14.65 -13.30
N SER A 115 -0.14 -15.40 -12.96
CA SER A 115 -1.37 -15.44 -13.75
C SER A 115 -2.17 -14.14 -13.61
N PRO A 116 -2.89 -13.70 -14.66
CA PRO A 116 -3.85 -12.62 -14.54
C PRO A 116 -4.86 -12.92 -13.42
N THR A 117 -5.05 -11.95 -12.52
CA THR A 117 -5.95 -12.08 -11.37
C THR A 117 -6.91 -10.90 -11.38
N GLU A 118 -8.19 -11.18 -11.21
CA GLU A 118 -9.27 -10.20 -11.21
C GLU A 118 -10.08 -10.32 -9.93
N ILE A 119 -10.55 -9.17 -9.42
CA ILE A 119 -11.42 -9.13 -8.24
C ILE A 119 -12.86 -9.25 -8.73
N LEU A 120 -13.53 -10.30 -8.27
CA LEU A 120 -14.93 -10.56 -8.60
C LEU A 120 -15.85 -9.55 -7.91
N THR A 121 -16.92 -9.18 -8.62
CA THR A 121 -18.07 -8.46 -8.04
C THR A 121 -18.93 -9.38 -7.20
N GLU A 122 -19.82 -8.82 -6.36
CA GLU A 122 -20.72 -9.63 -5.52
C GLU A 122 -21.65 -10.52 -6.37
N GLU A 123 -22.18 -9.98 -7.47
CA GLU A 123 -23.01 -10.75 -8.40
C GLU A 123 -22.24 -11.93 -9.04
N GLU A 124 -20.98 -11.72 -9.42
CA GLU A 124 -20.14 -12.78 -9.98
C GLU A 124 -19.81 -13.85 -8.94
N ARG A 125 -19.53 -13.41 -7.72
CA ARG A 125 -19.27 -14.29 -6.57
C ARG A 125 -20.47 -15.19 -6.31
N GLU A 126 -21.68 -14.64 -6.24
CA GLU A 126 -22.92 -15.42 -6.06
C GLU A 126 -23.17 -16.40 -7.20
N ARG A 127 -22.93 -15.97 -8.46
CA ARG A 127 -23.05 -16.86 -9.62
C ARG A 127 -22.11 -18.07 -9.52
N ILE A 128 -20.86 -17.87 -9.10
CA ILE A 128 -19.86 -18.95 -8.94
C ILE A 128 -20.24 -19.89 -7.80
N ILE A 129 -20.63 -19.35 -6.64
CA ILE A 129 -21.10 -20.14 -5.48
C ILE A 129 -22.27 -21.05 -5.89
N LYS A 130 -23.24 -20.49 -6.63
CA LYS A 130 -24.40 -21.24 -7.11
C LYS A 130 -24.03 -22.28 -8.17
N PHE A 131 -23.13 -21.95 -9.10
CA PHE A 131 -22.70 -22.87 -10.16
C PHE A 131 -21.97 -24.10 -9.62
N TYR A 132 -21.06 -23.90 -8.66
CA TYR A 132 -20.30 -25.00 -8.06
C TYR A 132 -21.01 -25.65 -6.87
N HIS A 133 -22.17 -25.12 -6.46
CA HIS A 133 -22.91 -25.57 -5.28
C HIS A 133 -22.02 -25.70 -4.04
N ALA A 134 -21.13 -24.72 -3.86
CA ALA A 134 -20.07 -24.76 -2.85
C ALA A 134 -20.10 -23.53 -1.97
N GLU A 135 -19.85 -23.73 -0.68
CA GLU A 135 -19.73 -22.66 0.30
C GLU A 135 -18.39 -21.90 0.16
N PRO A 136 -18.33 -20.61 0.52
CA PRO A 136 -17.11 -19.80 0.35
C PRO A 136 -15.84 -20.41 0.94
N PHE A 137 -15.96 -21.16 2.05
CA PHE A 137 -14.81 -21.75 2.74
C PHE A 137 -14.23 -22.99 2.05
N GLN A 138 -14.95 -23.56 1.07
CA GLN A 138 -14.55 -24.75 0.29
C GLN A 138 -13.69 -24.37 -0.93
N PHE A 139 -13.68 -23.11 -1.33
CA PHE A 139 -12.81 -22.63 -2.41
C PHE A 139 -11.34 -22.56 -1.98
N PRO A 140 -10.39 -22.69 -2.92
CA PRO A 140 -8.97 -22.45 -2.66
C PRO A 140 -8.74 -21.07 -2.04
N ARG A 141 -7.90 -21.02 -1.01
CA ARG A 141 -7.65 -19.80 -0.23
C ARG A 141 -6.35 -19.14 -0.65
N ILE A 142 -6.39 -17.82 -0.81
CA ILE A 142 -5.19 -16.99 -0.89
C ILE A 142 -4.86 -16.45 0.51
N LYS A 143 -3.57 -16.36 0.85
CA LYS A 143 -3.14 -15.78 2.13
C LYS A 143 -3.23 -14.26 2.04
N ALA A 144 -3.67 -13.60 3.11
CA ALA A 144 -3.65 -12.13 3.19
C ALA A 144 -2.23 -11.53 3.18
N SER A 145 -1.20 -12.36 3.37
CA SER A 145 0.20 -11.97 3.26
C SER A 145 0.76 -12.16 1.85
N ASP A 146 -0.04 -12.64 0.91
CA ASP A 146 0.39 -12.87 -0.46
C ASP A 146 0.67 -11.52 -1.16
N PRO A 147 1.73 -11.39 -1.96
CA PRO A 147 2.02 -10.14 -2.68
C PRO A 147 0.95 -9.70 -3.69
N VAL A 148 0.08 -10.63 -4.14
CA VAL A 148 -1.01 -10.39 -5.09
C VAL A 148 -2.34 -10.06 -4.39
N SER A 149 -2.55 -10.52 -3.15
CA SER A 149 -3.82 -10.37 -2.41
C SER A 149 -4.14 -8.93 -2.00
#